data_AF-X1EG57-F1
#
_entry.id   AF-X1EG57-F1
#
_cell.length_a   1.000
_cell.length_b   1.000
_cell.length_c   1.000
_cell.angle_alpha   90.00
_cell.angle_beta   90.00
_cell.angle_gamma   90.00
#
_symmetry.space_group_name_H-M   'P 1'
#
loop_
_entity.id
_entity.type
_entity.pdbx_description
1 polymer ?
#
loop_
_entity_poly.entity_id
_entity_poly.type
_entity_poly.pdbx_seq_one_letter_code
_entity_poly.pdbx_strand_id
1 'polypeptide(L)'
;DSDYDVRFIYVRPVEQYLKIHPGRDVIECKPGGDLDLSGWDLRKALGLLKKSNPPLLEWFKSPTVYTQYPQVVEQIRRIIPDYYSPRSCFFHYLHMAKRNHKEYLKGRHVWLKKYFYVLRPVLACMWIERGYGDVPMEFEKLTDRLVAIGSNLDAEILKLVYRKRRGDELDRGDAIPEISEFLDFHIDRLSGYSTTHLSTSTRQSTAALDRVLRSAIIQIYGARIPEDVEEG
;
A
#
# COMPACT_ATOMS: atom_id res chain seq x y z
N ASP A 1 -12.46 -12.02 13.96
CA ASP A 1 -12.71 -10.71 13.35
C ASP A 1 -11.58 -10.29 12.45
N SER A 2 -11.84 -10.31 11.15
CA SER A 2 -10.91 -9.85 10.13
C SER A 2 -11.29 -8.41 9.81
N ASP A 3 -10.38 -7.47 10.05
CA ASP A 3 -10.53 -6.08 9.60
C ASP A 3 -10.87 -6.07 8.09
N TYR A 4 -12.09 -5.71 7.73
CA TYR A 4 -12.48 -5.49 6.34
C TYR A 4 -11.94 -4.13 5.91
N ASP A 5 -10.71 -4.14 5.42
CA ASP A 5 -10.05 -2.95 4.87
C ASP A 5 -10.59 -2.64 3.47
N VAL A 6 -11.57 -1.74 3.36
CA VAL A 6 -12.06 -1.25 2.07
C VAL A 6 -11.27 -0.01 1.68
N ARG A 7 -10.62 -0.11 0.52
CA ARG A 7 -9.82 0.98 -0.05
C ARG A 7 -10.45 1.48 -1.33
N PHE A 8 -10.58 2.80 -1.47
CA PHE A 8 -11.26 3.40 -2.62
C PHE A 8 -10.59 4.67 -3.12
N ILE A 9 -10.80 4.98 -4.40
CA ILE A 9 -10.42 6.25 -5.00
C ILE A 9 -11.70 6.96 -5.38
N TYR A 10 -11.86 8.21 -4.98
CA TYR A 10 -13.03 9.01 -5.28
C TYR A 10 -12.66 10.27 -6.06
N VAL A 11 -13.61 10.78 -6.84
CA VAL A 11 -13.49 12.06 -7.53
C VAL A 11 -14.41 13.04 -6.82
N ARG A 12 -13.90 14.26 -6.60
CA ARG A 12 -14.63 15.33 -5.94
C ARG A 12 -15.41 16.16 -6.96
N PRO A 13 -16.41 16.93 -6.50
CA PRO A 13 -16.99 18.00 -7.31
C PRO A 13 -15.89 18.91 -7.87
N VAL A 14 -16.10 19.41 -9.09
CA VAL A 14 -15.08 20.10 -9.88
C VAL A 14 -14.58 21.36 -9.18
N GLU A 15 -15.48 22.06 -8.50
CA GLU A 15 -15.26 23.31 -7.78
C GLU A 15 -14.20 23.12 -6.69
N GLN A 16 -14.19 21.95 -6.03
CA GLN A 16 -13.20 21.62 -4.99
C GLN A 16 -11.78 21.50 -5.55
N TYR A 17 -11.63 21.16 -6.83
CA TYR A 17 -10.33 21.15 -7.51
C TYR A 17 -9.84 22.54 -7.89
N LEU A 18 -10.73 23.53 -7.93
CA LEU A 18 -10.48 24.92 -8.34
C LEU A 18 -10.29 25.89 -7.16
N LYS A 19 -10.44 25.42 -5.91
CA LYS A 19 -10.18 26.23 -4.71
C LYS A 19 -8.69 26.57 -4.57
N ILE A 20 -8.41 27.81 -4.11
CA ILE A 20 -7.04 28.27 -3.79
C ILE A 20 -6.41 27.40 -2.69
N HIS A 21 -7.19 27.13 -1.65
CA HIS A 21 -6.78 26.25 -0.57
C HIS A 21 -7.43 24.87 -0.75
N PRO A 22 -6.65 23.82 -1.08
CA PRO A 22 -7.21 22.48 -1.21
C PRO A 22 -7.71 21.99 0.16
N GLY A 23 -8.92 21.42 0.19
CA GLY A 23 -9.44 20.74 1.37
C GLY A 23 -8.72 19.41 1.63
N ARG A 24 -9.03 18.78 2.78
CA ARG A 24 -8.56 17.42 3.14
C ARG A 24 -8.82 16.48 1.97
N ASP A 25 -7.85 15.70 1.51
CA ASP A 25 -7.89 14.84 0.29
C ASP A 25 -8.02 13.33 0.61
N VAL A 26 -8.33 13.00 1.86
CA VAL A 26 -8.48 11.64 2.41
C VAL A 26 -9.83 11.52 3.12
N ILE A 27 -10.51 10.39 2.93
CA ILE A 27 -11.69 9.99 3.70
C ILE A 27 -11.30 8.75 4.51
N GLU A 28 -11.48 8.80 5.82
CA GLU A 28 -11.26 7.67 6.73
C GLU A 28 -12.50 7.54 7.62
N CYS A 29 -13.10 6.37 7.66
CA CYS A 29 -14.33 6.13 8.40
C CYS A 29 -14.38 4.70 8.94
N LYS A 30 -14.86 4.56 10.17
CA LYS A 30 -15.15 3.28 10.83
C LYS A 30 -16.64 3.24 11.16
N PRO A 31 -17.51 2.86 10.21
CA PRO A 31 -18.95 2.94 10.37
C PRO A 31 -19.52 1.95 11.42
N GLY A 32 -18.71 1.03 11.93
CA GLY A 32 -19.09 0.05 12.95
C GLY A 32 -18.62 -1.36 12.59
N GLY A 33 -18.49 -2.24 13.60
CA GLY A 33 -17.91 -3.57 13.44
C GLY A 33 -16.44 -3.53 12.99
N ASP A 34 -16.04 -4.51 12.18
CA ASP A 34 -14.65 -4.67 11.70
C ASP A 34 -14.37 -3.92 10.39
N LEU A 35 -15.25 -3.01 9.96
CA LEU A 35 -15.12 -2.32 8.67
C LEU A 35 -14.25 -1.07 8.78
N ASP A 36 -13.13 -1.04 8.06
CA ASP A 36 -12.22 0.11 7.96
C ASP A 36 -12.23 0.69 6.53
N LEU A 37 -12.85 1.85 6.37
CA LEU A 37 -12.92 2.55 5.09
C LEU A 37 -11.81 3.59 5.01
N SER A 38 -10.95 3.51 3.99
CA SER A 38 -9.96 4.54 3.68
C SER A 38 -9.93 4.83 2.20
N GLY A 39 -10.06 6.10 1.84
CA GLY A 39 -10.12 6.51 0.44
C GLY A 39 -9.32 7.76 0.15
N TRP A 40 -8.77 7.81 -1.06
CA TRP A 40 -8.00 8.93 -1.56
C TRP A 40 -8.72 9.61 -2.70
N ASP A 41 -8.66 10.95 -2.69
CA ASP A 41 -9.04 11.74 -3.85
C ASP A 41 -8.19 11.34 -5.07
N LEU A 42 -8.77 11.40 -6.28
CA LEU A 42 -8.08 11.02 -7.51
C LEU A 42 -6.81 11.85 -7.77
N ARG A 43 -6.80 13.17 -7.50
CA ARG A 43 -5.58 13.99 -7.65
C ARG A 43 -4.50 13.51 -6.67
N LYS A 44 -4.87 13.19 -5.43
CA LYS A 44 -3.95 12.58 -4.44
C LYS A 44 -3.41 11.24 -4.95
N ALA A 45 -4.29 10.35 -5.40
CA ALA A 45 -3.92 9.03 -5.91
C ALA A 45 -2.94 9.15 -7.09
N LEU A 46 -3.20 10.03 -8.06
CA LEU A 46 -2.28 10.27 -9.18
C LEU A 46 -0.93 10.87 -8.71
N GLY A 47 -0.95 11.74 -7.71
CA GLY A 47 0.27 12.25 -7.07
C GLY A 47 1.09 11.16 -6.36
N LEU A 48 0.42 10.19 -5.74
CA LEU A 48 1.03 9.01 -5.12
C LEU A 48 1.57 8.05 -6.18
N LEU A 49 0.87 7.88 -7.31
CA LEU A 49 1.36 7.11 -8.45
C LEU A 49 2.67 7.68 -8.99
N LYS A 50 2.75 9.01 -9.15
CA LYS A 50 3.98 9.69 -9.57
C LYS A 50 5.19 9.37 -8.69
N LYS A 51 4.95 9.14 -7.39
CA LYS A 51 5.98 8.78 -6.40
C LYS A 51 6.23 7.27 -6.32
N SER A 52 5.55 6.48 -7.15
CA SER A 52 5.54 5.01 -7.08
C SER A 52 5.19 4.51 -5.68
N ASN A 53 4.16 5.09 -5.07
CA ASN A 53 3.73 4.75 -3.72
C ASN A 53 3.20 3.31 -3.66
N PRO A 54 3.81 2.39 -2.86
CA PRO A 54 3.42 0.99 -2.90
C PRO A 54 1.98 0.71 -2.46
N PRO A 55 1.43 1.30 -1.37
CA PRO A 55 0.03 1.08 -1.01
C PRO A 55 -0.96 1.38 -2.15
N LEU A 56 -0.75 2.47 -2.91
CA LEU A 56 -1.58 2.75 -4.09
C LEU A 56 -1.49 1.62 -5.14
N LEU A 57 -0.27 1.20 -5.47
CA LEU A 57 -0.03 0.17 -6.48
C LEU A 57 -0.66 -1.17 -6.06
N GLU A 58 -0.63 -1.49 -4.77
CA GLU A 58 -1.27 -2.67 -4.20
C GLU A 58 -2.81 -2.61 -4.33
N TRP A 59 -3.44 -1.43 -4.16
CA TRP A 59 -4.89 -1.28 -4.37
C TRP A 59 -5.31 -1.67 -5.79
N PHE A 60 -4.53 -1.28 -6.80
CA PHE A 60 -4.80 -1.64 -8.19
C PHE A 60 -4.59 -3.13 -8.52
N LYS A 61 -3.87 -3.85 -7.66
CA LYS A 61 -3.66 -5.31 -7.74
C LYS A 61 -4.70 -6.11 -6.96
N SER A 62 -5.67 -5.46 -6.32
CA SER A 62 -6.71 -6.17 -5.56
C SER A 62 -7.57 -7.07 -6.44
N PRO A 63 -7.74 -8.37 -6.06
CA PRO A 63 -8.65 -9.26 -6.77
C PRO A 63 -10.11 -8.89 -6.51
N THR A 64 -10.41 -8.23 -5.39
CA THR A 64 -11.76 -7.86 -5.00
C THR A 64 -12.05 -6.42 -5.41
N VAL A 65 -12.98 -6.25 -6.36
CA VAL A 65 -13.46 -4.95 -6.84
C VAL A 65 -14.95 -4.85 -6.54
N TYR A 66 -15.33 -3.92 -5.65
CA TYR A 66 -16.73 -3.66 -5.30
C TYR A 66 -17.44 -2.78 -6.35
N THR A 67 -16.78 -1.68 -6.74
CA THR A 67 -17.27 -0.73 -7.73
C THR A 67 -16.10 -0.06 -8.43
N GLN A 68 -16.26 0.30 -9.70
CA GLN A 68 -15.25 1.03 -10.46
C GLN A 68 -15.87 1.74 -11.66
N TYR A 69 -15.19 2.78 -12.13
CA TYR A 69 -15.38 3.35 -13.47
C TYR A 69 -14.36 2.70 -14.42
N PRO A 70 -14.76 1.71 -15.26
CA PRO A 70 -13.78 0.88 -15.97
C PRO A 70 -12.84 1.67 -16.88
N GLN A 71 -13.34 2.71 -17.54
CA GLN A 71 -12.54 3.54 -18.43
C GLN A 71 -11.46 4.33 -17.68
N VAL A 72 -11.80 4.93 -16.53
CA VAL A 72 -10.83 5.66 -15.69
C VAL A 72 -9.79 4.71 -15.12
N VAL A 73 -10.21 3.57 -14.58
CA VAL A 73 -9.29 2.56 -14.03
C VAL A 73 -8.33 2.04 -15.10
N GLU A 74 -8.84 1.78 -16.30
CA GLU A 74 -8.02 1.32 -17.43
C GLU A 74 -7.01 2.38 -17.88
N GLN A 75 -7.41 3.66 -17.92
CA GLN A 75 -6.47 4.76 -18.20
C GLN A 75 -5.35 4.83 -17.16
N ILE A 76 -5.66 4.67 -15.87
CA ILE A 76 -4.65 4.65 -14.81
C ILE A 76 -3.73 3.44 -14.98
N ARG A 77 -4.29 2.24 -15.16
CA ARG A 77 -3.51 0.99 -15.33
C ARG A 77 -2.51 1.08 -16.47
N ARG A 78 -2.90 1.69 -17.60
CA ARG A 78 -2.01 1.89 -18.75
C ARG A 78 -0.79 2.76 -18.45
N ILE A 79 -0.91 3.73 -17.55
CA ILE A 79 0.19 4.63 -17.20
C ILE A 79 0.99 4.15 -15.99
N ILE A 80 0.53 3.17 -15.21
CA ILE A 80 1.27 2.64 -14.05
C ILE A 80 2.72 2.26 -14.42
N PRO A 81 2.99 1.50 -15.49
CA PRO A 81 4.36 1.11 -15.85
C PRO A 81 5.29 2.30 -16.09
N ASP A 82 4.76 3.42 -16.60
CA ASP A 82 5.55 4.62 -16.88
C ASP A 82 5.98 5.36 -15.62
N TYR A 83 5.26 5.18 -14.52
CA TYR A 83 5.53 5.84 -13.22
C TYR A 83 6.11 4.89 -12.16
N TYR A 84 6.14 3.59 -12.44
CA TYR A 84 6.68 2.61 -11.51
C TYR A 84 8.19 2.77 -11.34
N SER A 85 8.63 2.78 -10.08
CA SER A 85 10.02 2.92 -9.69
C SER A 85 10.31 1.90 -8.59
N PRO A 86 10.94 0.74 -8.91
CA PRO A 86 11.31 -0.24 -7.90
C PRO A 86 12.23 0.36 -6.84
N ARG A 87 13.10 1.31 -7.23
CA ARG A 87 13.93 2.06 -6.28
C ARG A 87 13.09 2.85 -5.27
N SER A 88 12.08 3.59 -5.73
CA SER A 88 11.19 4.36 -4.85
C SER A 88 10.37 3.43 -3.95
N CYS A 89 9.85 2.33 -4.51
CA CYS A 89 9.15 1.30 -3.75
C CYS A 89 10.01 0.71 -2.64
N PHE A 90 11.27 0.37 -2.95
CA PHE A 90 12.23 -0.18 -1.99
C PHE A 90 12.40 0.74 -0.78
N PHE A 91 12.64 2.04 -0.99
CA PHE A 91 12.78 2.99 0.12
C PHE A 91 11.50 3.19 0.90
N HIS A 92 10.33 3.19 0.23
CA HIS A 92 9.04 3.27 0.90
C HIS A 92 8.80 2.07 1.82
N TYR A 93 9.03 0.85 1.33
CA TYR A 93 8.91 -0.37 2.12
C TYR A 93 9.91 -0.37 3.29
N LEU A 94 11.18 -0.06 3.04
CA LEU A 94 12.21 -0.05 4.07
C LEU A 94 11.91 0.96 5.17
N HIS A 95 11.47 2.18 4.81
CA HIS A 95 11.05 3.19 5.78
C HIS A 95 9.85 2.71 6.61
N MET A 96 8.86 2.10 5.96
CA MET A 96 7.69 1.54 6.64
C MET A 96 8.07 0.41 7.60
N ALA A 97 8.94 -0.51 7.19
CA ALA A 97 9.47 -1.58 8.03
C ALA A 97 10.17 -1.01 9.26
N LYS A 98 11.13 -0.09 9.08
CA LYS A 98 11.87 0.54 10.18
C LYS A 98 10.96 1.24 11.19
N ARG A 99 9.99 2.02 10.71
CA ARG A 99 9.04 2.74 11.55
C ARG A 99 8.20 1.76 12.38
N ASN A 100 7.55 0.80 11.70
CA ASN A 100 6.65 -0.16 12.35
C ASN A 100 7.42 -1.09 13.31
N HIS A 101 8.64 -1.49 12.95
CA HIS A 101 9.53 -2.27 13.81
C HIS A 101 9.86 -1.52 15.10
N LYS A 102 10.31 -0.26 14.97
CA LYS A 102 10.66 0.59 16.12
C LYS A 102 9.46 0.87 17.03
N GLU A 103 8.27 1.02 16.45
CA GLU A 103 7.06 1.40 17.17
C GLU A 103 6.41 0.20 17.90
N TYR A 104 6.38 -0.98 17.28
CA TYR A 104 5.53 -2.08 17.75
C TYR A 104 6.27 -3.33 18.22
N LEU A 105 7.51 -3.57 17.80
CA LEU A 105 8.21 -4.85 17.98
C LEU A 105 9.42 -4.76 18.92
N LYS A 106 9.45 -3.78 19.83
CA LYS A 106 10.51 -3.63 20.82
C LYS A 106 10.16 -4.27 22.17
N GLY A 107 11.11 -5.02 22.71
CA GLY A 107 11.04 -5.60 24.05
C GLY A 107 10.48 -7.03 24.06
N ARG A 108 10.27 -7.58 25.26
CA ARG A 108 9.81 -8.97 25.43
C ARG A 108 8.37 -9.17 24.99
N HIS A 109 7.49 -8.20 25.21
CA HIS A 109 6.08 -8.29 24.86
C HIS A 109 5.74 -7.31 23.73
N VAL A 110 5.24 -7.84 22.61
CA VAL A 110 5.02 -7.10 21.36
C VAL A 110 3.61 -7.35 20.83
N TRP A 111 3.16 -6.48 19.92
CA TRP A 111 1.88 -6.65 19.24
C TRP A 111 2.02 -7.70 18.13
N LEU A 112 1.48 -8.90 18.33
CA LEU A 112 1.68 -10.03 17.42
C LEU A 112 1.16 -9.73 16.02
N LYS A 113 0.00 -9.05 15.90
CA LYS A 113 -0.51 -8.62 14.59
C LYS A 113 0.42 -7.67 13.85
N LYS A 114 1.25 -6.91 14.57
CA LYS A 114 2.18 -5.94 13.97
C LYS A 114 3.40 -6.60 13.34
N TYR A 115 3.64 -7.90 13.54
CA TYR A 115 4.63 -8.63 12.75
C TYR A 115 4.34 -8.56 11.25
N PHE A 116 3.07 -8.68 10.82
CA PHE A 116 2.72 -8.57 9.39
C PHE A 116 3.03 -7.18 8.81
N TYR A 117 2.99 -6.13 9.64
CA TYR A 117 3.28 -4.75 9.23
C TYR A 117 4.78 -4.50 9.05
N VAL A 118 5.64 -5.45 9.44
CA VAL A 118 7.09 -5.39 9.27
C VAL A 118 7.58 -6.49 8.33
N LEU A 119 7.09 -7.72 8.46
CA LEU A 119 7.38 -8.84 7.57
C LEU A 119 7.09 -8.50 6.11
N ARG A 120 5.87 -8.02 5.81
CA ARG A 120 5.49 -7.70 4.43
C ARG A 120 6.44 -6.67 3.77
N PRO A 121 6.72 -5.49 4.36
CA PRO A 121 7.66 -4.56 3.73
C PRO A 121 9.10 -5.10 3.64
N VAL A 122 9.59 -5.86 4.63
CA VAL A 122 10.92 -6.48 4.56
C VAL A 122 11.01 -7.47 3.40
N LEU A 123 10.01 -8.36 3.28
CA LEU A 123 9.93 -9.32 2.18
C LEU A 123 9.75 -8.61 0.83
N ALA A 124 9.00 -7.51 0.77
CA ALA A 124 8.86 -6.70 -0.43
C ALA A 124 10.20 -6.06 -0.87
N CYS A 125 11.00 -5.56 0.07
CA CYS A 125 12.36 -5.09 -0.22
C CYS A 125 13.23 -6.21 -0.80
N MET A 126 13.18 -7.41 -0.19
CA MET A 126 13.92 -8.59 -0.68
C MET A 126 13.45 -9.03 -2.07
N TRP A 127 12.15 -8.95 -2.36
CA TRP A 127 11.58 -9.24 -3.67
C TRP A 127 12.15 -8.31 -4.75
N ILE A 128 12.19 -7.01 -4.45
CA ILE A 128 12.76 -6.00 -5.34
C ILE A 128 14.26 -6.21 -5.53
N GLU A 129 15.00 -6.47 -4.44
CA GLU A 129 16.43 -6.77 -4.47
C GLU A 129 16.77 -7.97 -5.38
N ARG A 130 15.94 -9.01 -5.35
CA ARG A 130 16.12 -10.21 -6.18
C ARG A 130 15.64 -10.05 -7.62
N GLY A 131 15.10 -8.89 -7.99
CA GLY A 131 14.64 -8.62 -9.35
C GLY A 131 13.45 -9.47 -9.78
N TYR A 132 12.62 -9.94 -8.85
CA TYR A 132 11.43 -10.75 -9.16
C TYR A 132 10.27 -9.95 -9.77
N GLY A 133 10.52 -8.70 -10.16
CA GLY A 133 9.56 -7.80 -10.78
C GLY A 133 8.62 -7.17 -9.75
N ASP A 134 7.35 -7.09 -10.11
CA ASP A 134 6.30 -6.48 -9.30
C ASP A 134 6.09 -7.23 -7.99
N VAL A 135 6.11 -6.50 -6.87
CA VAL A 135 5.84 -7.07 -5.55
C VAL A 135 4.38 -7.59 -5.51
N PRO A 136 4.17 -8.88 -5.18
CA PRO A 136 2.84 -9.46 -4.99
C PRO A 136 2.09 -8.81 -3.83
N MET A 137 0.75 -8.76 -3.94
CA MET A 137 -0.07 -8.30 -2.82
C MET A 137 -0.28 -9.39 -1.78
N GLU A 138 -0.36 -10.65 -2.23
CA GLU A 138 -0.56 -11.82 -1.39
C GLU A 138 0.70 -12.11 -0.57
N PHE A 139 0.52 -12.14 0.76
CA PHE A 139 1.64 -12.34 1.68
C PHE A 139 2.28 -13.72 1.51
N GLU A 140 1.46 -14.73 1.23
CA GLU A 140 1.87 -16.11 1.01
C GLU A 140 2.84 -16.23 -0.18
N LYS A 141 2.60 -15.49 -1.28
CA LYS A 141 3.52 -15.49 -2.44
C LYS A 141 4.90 -14.95 -2.06
N LEU A 142 4.98 -14.01 -1.12
CA LEU A 142 6.25 -13.49 -0.63
C LEU A 142 6.96 -14.55 0.23
N THR A 143 6.26 -15.17 1.17
CA THR A 143 6.85 -16.17 2.08
C THR A 143 7.31 -17.41 1.32
N ASP A 144 6.47 -17.97 0.45
CA ASP A 144 6.75 -19.20 -0.31
C ASP A 144 8.02 -19.08 -1.17
N ARG A 145 8.32 -17.86 -1.62
CA ARG A 145 9.46 -17.58 -2.49
C ARG A 145 10.73 -17.17 -1.73
N LEU A 146 10.58 -16.51 -0.59
CA LEU A 146 11.70 -15.85 0.09
C LEU A 146 12.13 -16.54 1.38
N VAL A 147 11.25 -17.33 2.00
CA VAL A 147 11.48 -18.06 3.24
C VAL A 147 11.74 -19.53 2.92
N ALA A 148 12.75 -20.12 3.56
CA ALA A 148 13.10 -21.52 3.34
C ALA A 148 12.02 -22.44 3.95
N ILE A 149 11.37 -23.24 3.12
CA ILE A 149 10.31 -24.17 3.53
C ILE A 149 10.85 -25.14 4.60
N GLY A 150 10.11 -25.31 5.69
CA GLY A 150 10.46 -26.22 6.79
C GLY A 150 11.52 -25.67 7.75
N SER A 151 11.98 -24.42 7.56
CA SER A 151 12.80 -23.74 8.57
C SER A 151 11.97 -23.36 9.81
N ASN A 152 12.64 -23.08 10.93
CA ASN A 152 11.95 -22.61 12.14
C ASN A 152 11.21 -21.28 11.87
N LEU A 153 11.80 -20.39 11.06
CA LEU A 153 11.17 -19.15 10.64
C LEU A 153 9.86 -19.40 9.87
N ASP A 154 9.88 -20.34 8.92
CA ASP A 154 8.68 -20.73 8.16
C ASP A 154 7.58 -21.25 9.09
N ALA A 155 7.93 -22.14 10.03
CA ALA A 155 6.99 -22.67 11.00
C ALA A 155 6.33 -21.58 11.85
N GLU A 156 7.10 -20.60 12.34
CA GLU A 156 6.57 -19.50 13.15
C GLU A 156 5.69 -18.53 12.33
N ILE A 157 6.08 -18.23 11.08
CA ILE A 157 5.25 -17.43 10.18
C ILE A 157 3.92 -18.13 9.89
N LEU A 158 3.94 -19.44 9.60
CA LEU A 158 2.74 -20.22 9.35
C LEU A 158 1.82 -20.28 10.58
N LYS A 159 2.38 -20.41 11.79
CA LYS A 159 1.59 -20.31 13.03
C LYS A 159 0.91 -18.95 13.17
N LEU A 160 1.62 -17.85 12.92
CA LEU A 160 1.02 -16.51 12.94
C LEU A 160 -0.08 -16.34 11.89
N VAL A 161 0.15 -16.80 10.66
CA VAL A 161 -0.84 -16.75 9.58
C VAL A 161 -2.08 -17.56 9.94
N TYR A 162 -1.90 -18.76 10.49
CA TYR A 162 -3.00 -19.63 10.91
C TYR A 162 -3.86 -18.96 11.99
N ARG A 163 -3.24 -18.40 13.03
CA ARG A 163 -3.94 -17.65 14.08
C ARG A 163 -4.70 -16.45 13.53
N LYS A 164 -4.08 -15.67 12.64
CA LYS A 164 -4.74 -14.54 11.96
C LYS A 164 -5.98 -15.00 11.19
N ARG A 165 -5.90 -16.09 10.43
CA ARG A 165 -7.02 -16.61 9.63
C ARG A 165 -8.18 -17.12 10.49
N ARG A 166 -7.91 -17.61 11.70
CA ARG A 166 -8.94 -18.02 12.67
C ARG A 166 -9.64 -16.84 13.34
N GLY A 167 -9.17 -15.62 13.10
CA GLY A 167 -9.71 -14.42 13.73
C GLY A 167 -9.30 -14.29 15.20
N ASP A 168 -8.23 -14.98 15.63
CA ASP A 168 -7.69 -14.82 16.97
C ASP A 168 -7.26 -13.35 17.16
N GLU A 169 -7.61 -12.76 18.30
CA GLU A 169 -7.09 -11.45 18.71
C GLU A 169 -5.56 -11.56 18.93
N LEU A 170 -4.80 -11.23 17.89
CA LEU A 170 -3.33 -11.16 17.91
C LEU A 170 -2.87 -9.86 18.59
N ASP A 171 -3.24 -9.72 19.86
CA ASP A 171 -2.90 -8.58 20.70
C ASP A 171 -1.45 -8.66 21.20
N ARG A 172 -1.19 -8.40 22.48
CA ARG A 172 0.16 -8.42 23.04
C ARG A 172 0.52 -9.83 23.50
N GLY A 173 1.70 -10.29 23.11
CA GLY A 173 2.26 -11.56 23.54
C GLY A 173 3.78 -11.50 23.56
N ASP A 174 4.43 -12.59 23.96
CA ASP A 174 5.88 -12.70 23.88
C ASP A 174 6.35 -12.54 22.42
N ALA A 175 7.47 -11.85 22.24
CA ALA A 175 8.13 -11.73 20.96
C ALA A 175 8.54 -13.12 20.45
N ILE A 176 8.35 -13.35 19.15
CA ILE A 176 8.70 -14.59 18.47
C ILE A 176 10.16 -14.46 18.00
N PRO A 177 11.12 -15.13 18.65
CA PRO A 177 12.55 -14.88 18.45
C PRO A 177 12.97 -15.05 16.98
N GLU A 178 12.53 -16.13 16.33
CA GLU A 178 12.89 -16.46 14.95
C GLU A 178 12.47 -15.35 13.97
N ILE A 179 11.28 -14.78 14.18
CA ILE A 179 10.77 -13.69 13.34
C ILE A 179 11.48 -12.38 13.68
N SER A 180 11.64 -12.07 14.97
CA SER A 180 12.31 -10.84 15.41
C SER A 180 13.76 -10.78 14.90
N GLU A 181 14.53 -11.85 15.07
CA GLU A 181 15.92 -11.93 14.61
C GLU A 181 16.02 -11.81 13.08
N PHE A 182 15.13 -12.47 12.35
CA PHE A 182 15.03 -12.33 10.90
C PHE A 182 14.78 -10.86 10.50
N LEU A 183 13.82 -10.19 11.15
CA LEU A 183 13.49 -8.81 10.86
C LEU A 183 14.63 -7.86 11.20
N ASP A 184 15.26 -8.00 12.36
CA ASP A 184 16.42 -7.19 12.78
C ASP A 184 17.56 -7.30 11.77
N PHE A 185 17.96 -8.54 11.43
CA PHE A 185 19.01 -8.80 10.46
C PHE A 185 18.70 -8.19 9.10
N HIS A 186 17.50 -8.43 8.56
CA HIS A 186 17.17 -7.97 7.22
C HIS A 186 16.95 -6.46 7.16
N ILE A 187 16.39 -5.83 8.20
CA ILE A 187 16.25 -4.37 8.25
C ILE A 187 17.63 -3.70 8.24
N ASP A 188 18.58 -4.21 9.02
CA ASP A 188 19.95 -3.67 9.04
C ASP A 188 20.65 -3.87 7.69
N ARG A 189 20.66 -5.11 7.17
CA ARG A 189 21.26 -5.44 5.88
C ARG A 189 20.68 -4.61 4.72
N LEU A 190 19.35 -4.49 4.65
CA LEU A 190 18.65 -3.72 3.62
C LEU A 190 18.91 -2.20 3.76
N SER A 191 19.28 -1.72 4.94
CA SER A 191 19.68 -0.33 5.14
C SER A 191 20.99 0.01 4.46
N GLY A 192 21.92 -0.94 4.39
CA GLY A 192 23.19 -0.80 3.68
C GLY A 192 23.11 -1.15 2.19
N TYR A 193 21.95 -1.58 1.68
CA TYR A 193 21.81 -2.04 0.31
C TYR A 193 21.88 -0.89 -0.70
N SER A 194 22.77 -1.02 -1.69
CA SER A 194 22.91 -0.05 -2.78
C SER A 194 21.81 -0.24 -3.82
N THR A 195 20.94 0.77 -3.97
CA THR A 195 19.83 0.75 -4.95
C THR A 195 20.19 1.42 -6.28
N THR A 196 21.47 1.67 -6.58
CA THR A 196 21.87 2.44 -7.77
C THR A 196 21.56 1.72 -9.09
N HIS A 197 21.54 0.39 -9.06
CA HIS A 197 21.19 -0.46 -10.19
C HIS A 197 19.67 -0.64 -10.38
N LEU A 198 18.86 -0.27 -9.37
CA LEU A 198 17.41 -0.33 -9.50
C LEU A 198 16.91 0.78 -10.42
N SER A 199 16.04 0.42 -11.36
CA SER A 199 15.43 1.38 -12.26
C SER A 199 14.62 2.43 -11.51
N THR A 200 14.52 3.60 -12.12
CA THR A 200 13.65 4.69 -11.67
C THR A 200 12.51 4.87 -12.68
N SER A 201 11.49 5.64 -12.29
CA SER A 201 10.38 5.97 -13.16
C SER A 201 10.88 6.51 -14.51
N THR A 202 10.32 5.98 -15.61
CA THR A 202 10.65 6.44 -16.97
C THR A 202 10.00 7.79 -17.29
N ARG A 203 8.93 8.17 -16.56
CA ARG A 203 8.30 9.50 -16.66
C ARG A 203 8.35 10.30 -15.36
N GLN A 204 8.82 11.53 -15.47
CA GLN A 204 8.72 12.53 -14.40
C GLN A 204 7.61 13.58 -14.64
N SER A 205 7.17 13.72 -15.89
CA SER A 205 6.12 14.68 -16.29
C SER A 205 4.77 14.33 -15.66
N THR A 206 3.98 15.34 -15.31
CA THR A 206 2.59 15.16 -14.85
C THR A 206 1.59 15.09 -16.00
N ALA A 207 1.98 15.37 -17.25
CA ALA A 207 1.03 15.55 -18.34
C ALA A 207 0.09 14.34 -18.58
N ALA A 208 0.58 13.12 -18.39
CA ALA A 208 -0.27 11.92 -18.49
C ALA A 208 -1.25 11.81 -17.31
N LEU A 209 -0.78 12.09 -16.09
CA LEU A 209 -1.61 12.15 -14.89
C LEU A 209 -2.70 13.24 -15.03
N ASP A 210 -2.33 14.42 -15.52
CA ASP A 210 -3.25 15.54 -15.73
C ASP A 210 -4.31 15.22 -16.80
N ARG A 211 -3.96 14.40 -17.81
CA ARG A 211 -4.95 13.90 -18.79
C ARG A 211 -5.93 12.92 -18.14
N VAL A 212 -5.45 11.99 -17.33
CA VAL A 212 -6.31 11.04 -16.60
C VAL A 212 -7.26 11.78 -15.66
N LEU A 213 -6.74 12.74 -14.88
CA LEU A 213 -7.56 13.54 -13.97
C LEU A 213 -8.68 14.27 -14.73
N ARG A 214 -8.33 14.98 -15.81
CA ARG A 214 -9.32 15.69 -16.64
C ARG A 214 -10.34 14.75 -17.27
N SER A 215 -9.88 13.63 -17.83
CA SER A 215 -10.79 12.63 -18.44
C SER A 215 -11.76 12.06 -17.41
N ALA A 216 -11.30 11.75 -16.20
CA ALA A 216 -12.14 11.21 -15.14
C ALA A 216 -13.20 12.23 -14.68
N ILE A 217 -12.80 13.49 -14.49
CA ILE A 217 -13.73 14.57 -14.12
C ILE A 217 -14.80 14.74 -15.20
N ILE A 218 -14.41 14.84 -16.48
CA ILE A 218 -15.34 14.99 -17.61
C ILE A 218 -16.29 13.80 -17.70
N GLN A 219 -15.80 12.59 -17.45
CA GLN A 219 -16.63 11.39 -17.52
C GLN A 219 -17.67 11.32 -16.39
N ILE A 220 -17.33 11.78 -15.18
CA ILE A 220 -18.20 11.69 -14.00
C ILE A 220 -19.20 12.86 -13.95
N TYR A 221 -18.75 14.08 -14.25
CA TYR A 221 -19.56 15.30 -14.11
C TYR A 221 -19.96 15.94 -15.45
N GLY A 222 -19.44 15.44 -16.57
CA GLY A 222 -19.62 16.08 -17.88
C GLY A 222 -18.76 17.34 -18.04
N ALA A 223 -19.14 18.20 -18.99
CA ALA A 223 -18.57 19.54 -19.16
C ALA A 223 -19.19 20.58 -18.20
N ARG A 224 -19.97 20.16 -17.20
CA ARG A 224 -20.67 21.03 -16.28
C ARG A 224 -19.85 21.17 -14.99
N ILE A 225 -19.72 22.41 -14.53
CA ILE A 225 -19.32 22.76 -13.16
C ILE A 225 -20.65 22.93 -12.43
N PRO A 226 -21.11 21.99 -11.58
CA PRO A 226 -22.28 22.24 -10.76
C PRO A 226 -22.12 23.56 -10.00
N GLU A 227 -23.03 24.52 -10.24
CA GLU A 227 -23.17 25.68 -9.36
C GLU A 227 -23.60 25.16 -7.98
N ASP A 228 -23.04 25.78 -6.93
CA ASP A 228 -23.16 25.34 -5.54
C ASP A 228 -24.57 24.82 -5.21
N VAL A 229 -24.64 23.58 -4.71
CA VAL A 229 -25.83 23.14 -3.96
C VAL A 229 -25.79 23.94 -2.67
N GLU A 230 -26.66 24.93 -2.55
CA GLU A 230 -26.88 25.71 -1.33
C GLU A 230 -26.92 24.76 -0.13
N GLU A 231 -26.04 25.02 0.86
CA GLU A 231 -26.05 24.34 2.14
C GLU A 231 -27.40 24.63 2.84
N GLY A 232 -28.27 23.62 2.87
CA GLY A 232 -29.48 23.58 3.69
C GLY A 232 -29.26 22.81 4.99
#